data_AF-A0A835X636-F1
#
_entry.id   AF-A0A835X636-F1
#
_cell.length_a   1.000
_cell.length_b   1.000
_cell.length_c   1.000
_cell.angle_alpha   90.00
_cell.angle_beta   90.00
_cell.angle_gamma   90.00
#
_symmetry.space_group_name_H-M   'P 1'
#
loop_
_entity.id
_entity.type
_entity.pdbx_description
1 polymer ?
#
loop_
_entity_poly.entity_id
_entity_poly.type
_entity_poly.pdbx_seq_one_letter_code
_entity_poly.pdbx_strand_id
1 'polypeptide(L)'
;MMWSEKHRPQSISEMIGNEEARNSLVEWFTKWKKGTKPILLVGPPGIGKTTIANLAGKQFGYDSISLNASDVRSKSRISDVLTPVLGNISVLGSPMIFVDEVDGIHGRADFGGAEALIKILKEPTVPIVLAANSDTSTKMKSIKKVVKTIYFRPLPPRLLRLHLENILKKEGAKLSPGSLIKIIDESRGDIRSMINSTQAIVTGFNPPSERTFETLDVEAGVNAFFKANSIDEARSVLYSMGIDPREKINAFYSSVITSNLSKEDSARMLDVLSEADMLYGKIFKTQEWRLLRYLDNILLGLYKKDTPIRYSRYNLSWPLLNRLRWDGKSIKDMATVLAKKLHVSRSSFATFYLPYILFMIKNKKLELDETFDDIIEKEIERLK
;
A
#
# COMPACT_ATOMS: atom_id res chain seq x y z
N MET A 1 5.83 5.66 -30.56
CA MET A 1 6.07 6.62 -29.45
C MET A 1 5.05 6.35 -28.36
N MET A 2 5.46 6.35 -27.09
CA MET A 2 4.54 6.15 -25.95
C MET A 2 3.55 7.31 -25.87
N TRP A 3 2.25 7.01 -25.73
CA TRP A 3 1.20 8.02 -25.62
C TRP A 3 1.35 8.86 -24.34
N SER A 4 1.89 8.26 -23.27
CA SER A 4 2.16 8.94 -22.01
C SER A 4 3.19 10.06 -22.13
N GLU A 5 4.12 9.98 -23.09
CA GLU A 5 5.05 11.07 -23.43
C GLU A 5 4.45 12.03 -24.44
N LYS A 6 3.78 11.52 -25.48
CA LYS A 6 3.15 12.34 -26.52
C LYS A 6 2.09 13.29 -25.98
N HIS A 7 1.28 12.84 -25.01
CA HIS A 7 0.24 13.63 -24.34
C HIS A 7 0.69 14.23 -23.01
N ARG A 8 2.00 14.26 -22.73
CA ARG A 8 2.52 14.90 -21.53
C ARG A 8 2.18 16.41 -21.58
N PRO A 9 1.53 16.96 -20.54
CA PRO A 9 1.16 18.38 -20.49
C PRO A 9 2.37 19.29 -20.71
N GLN A 10 2.21 20.32 -21.53
CA GLN A 10 3.24 21.33 -21.81
C GLN A 10 3.06 22.61 -20.97
N SER A 11 1.90 22.76 -20.34
CA SER A 11 1.55 23.88 -19.48
C SER A 11 0.80 23.41 -18.23
N ILE A 12 0.86 24.18 -17.15
CA ILE A 12 0.13 23.86 -15.89
C ILE A 12 -1.38 23.82 -16.15
N SER A 13 -1.88 24.65 -17.08
CA SER A 13 -3.30 24.73 -17.46
C SER A 13 -3.81 23.47 -18.17
N GLU A 14 -2.95 22.73 -18.87
CA GLU A 14 -3.31 21.45 -19.51
C GLU A 14 -3.36 20.28 -18.52
N MET A 15 -2.79 20.44 -17.33
CA MET A 15 -2.83 19.39 -16.32
C MET A 15 -4.25 19.19 -15.81
N ILE A 16 -4.57 17.96 -15.42
CA ILE A 16 -5.88 17.57 -14.93
C ILE A 16 -5.83 17.21 -13.44
N GLY A 17 -6.87 17.60 -12.68
CA GLY A 17 -7.01 17.29 -11.25
C GLY A 17 -6.02 17.98 -10.30
N ASN A 18 -6.25 17.82 -8.99
CA ASN A 18 -5.41 18.39 -7.93
C ASN A 18 -5.21 19.92 -8.02
N GLU A 19 -6.25 20.68 -8.37
CA GLU A 19 -6.18 22.14 -8.62
C GLU A 19 -5.65 22.92 -7.42
N GLU A 20 -6.15 22.65 -6.22
CA GLU A 20 -5.67 23.28 -4.97
C GLU A 20 -4.17 23.03 -4.74
N ALA A 21 -3.69 21.81 -4.99
CA ALA A 21 -2.30 21.44 -4.83
C ALA A 21 -1.40 22.15 -5.86
N ARG A 22 -1.86 22.26 -7.12
CA ARG A 22 -1.16 23.00 -8.17
C ARG A 22 -1.08 24.49 -7.85
N ASN A 23 -2.20 25.09 -7.42
CA ASN A 23 -2.24 26.50 -7.03
C ASN A 23 -1.31 26.77 -5.84
N SER A 24 -1.29 25.90 -4.84
CA SER A 24 -0.41 26.05 -3.68
C SER A 24 1.08 25.97 -4.05
N LEU A 25 1.44 25.18 -5.07
CA LEU A 25 2.81 25.12 -5.59
C LEU A 25 3.17 26.41 -6.34
N VAL A 26 2.28 26.89 -7.23
CA VAL A 26 2.48 28.13 -7.98
C VAL A 26 2.62 29.33 -7.03
N GLU A 27 1.75 29.43 -6.02
CA GLU A 27 1.85 30.47 -4.98
C GLU A 27 3.17 30.40 -4.21
N TRP A 28 3.69 29.20 -3.96
CA TRP A 28 4.98 29.02 -3.30
C TRP A 28 6.13 29.55 -4.15
N PHE A 29 6.13 29.28 -5.46
CA PHE A 29 7.13 29.84 -6.38
C PHE A 29 7.04 31.36 -6.46
N THR A 30 5.84 31.94 -6.52
CA THR A 30 5.65 33.40 -6.54
C THR A 30 6.19 34.08 -5.28
N LYS A 31 6.03 33.45 -4.12
CA LYS A 31 6.47 33.98 -2.82
C LYS A 31 7.89 33.53 -2.45
N TRP A 32 8.57 32.79 -3.33
CA TRP A 32 9.84 32.18 -2.99
C TRP A 32 10.93 33.23 -2.75
N LYS A 33 11.63 33.08 -1.62
CA LYS A 33 12.83 33.83 -1.24
C LYS A 33 13.84 32.88 -0.61
N LYS A 34 15.12 33.27 -0.59
CA LYS A 34 16.18 32.51 0.10
C LYS A 34 15.76 32.17 1.54
N GLY A 35 15.90 30.90 1.94
CA GLY A 35 15.44 30.41 3.25
C GLY A 35 13.95 30.03 3.34
N THR A 36 13.17 30.18 2.26
CA THR A 36 11.79 29.64 2.21
C THR A 36 11.84 28.12 2.31
N LYS A 37 10.97 27.55 3.16
CA LYS A 37 10.89 26.09 3.34
C LYS A 37 10.67 25.39 1.99
N PRO A 38 11.44 24.33 1.67
CA PRO A 38 11.25 23.50 0.49
C PRO A 38 9.85 22.89 0.41
N ILE A 39 9.44 22.45 -0.77
CA ILE A 39 8.17 21.73 -0.96
C ILE A 39 8.40 20.22 -1.02
N LEU A 40 7.50 19.46 -0.42
CA LEU A 40 7.38 18.02 -0.61
C LEU A 40 6.01 17.69 -1.22
N LEU A 41 6.03 17.13 -2.43
CA LEU A 41 4.87 16.60 -3.14
C LEU A 41 4.68 15.14 -2.76
N VAL A 42 3.55 14.81 -2.11
CA VAL A 42 3.23 13.44 -1.68
C VAL A 42 1.98 12.96 -2.40
N GLY A 43 2.01 11.77 -2.99
CA GLY A 43 0.82 11.14 -3.54
C GLY A 43 1.14 9.92 -4.38
N PRO A 44 0.13 9.17 -4.85
CA PRO A 44 0.36 7.96 -5.66
C PRO A 44 1.16 8.21 -6.95
N PRO A 45 1.73 7.17 -7.58
CA PRO A 45 2.42 7.30 -8.86
C PRO A 45 1.47 7.78 -9.97
N GLY A 46 2.04 8.39 -11.01
CA GLY A 46 1.31 8.69 -12.25
C GLY A 46 0.25 9.79 -12.19
N ILE A 47 0.18 10.57 -11.12
CA ILE A 47 -0.74 11.73 -10.97
C ILE A 47 -0.12 13.09 -11.34
N GLY A 48 1.12 13.10 -11.86
CA GLY A 48 1.76 14.31 -12.39
C GLY A 48 2.69 15.09 -11.45
N LYS A 49 3.16 14.50 -10.33
CA LYS A 49 4.10 15.16 -9.38
C LYS A 49 5.39 15.67 -10.05
N THR A 50 6.05 14.82 -10.83
CA THR A 50 7.26 15.16 -11.60
C THR A 50 6.96 16.21 -12.67
N THR A 51 5.81 16.06 -13.35
CA THR A 51 5.39 16.97 -14.42
C THR A 51 5.12 18.38 -13.90
N ILE A 52 4.38 18.54 -12.79
CA ILE A 52 4.06 19.85 -12.24
C ILE A 52 5.31 20.58 -11.73
N ALA A 53 6.25 19.86 -11.10
CA ALA A 53 7.48 20.46 -10.60
C ALA A 53 8.33 21.06 -11.73
N ASN A 54 8.51 20.31 -12.82
CA ASN A 54 9.27 20.76 -13.98
C ASN A 54 8.57 21.91 -14.72
N LEU A 55 7.24 21.82 -14.91
CA LEU A 55 6.47 22.88 -15.56
C LEU A 55 6.47 24.17 -14.75
N ALA A 56 6.31 24.08 -13.43
CA ALA A 56 6.38 25.25 -12.55
C ALA A 56 7.79 25.87 -12.56
N GLY A 57 8.85 25.07 -12.41
CA GLY A 57 10.23 25.57 -12.51
C GLY A 57 10.47 26.35 -13.81
N LYS A 58 10.10 25.75 -14.95
CA LYS A 58 10.22 26.39 -16.27
C LYS A 58 9.39 27.66 -16.39
N GLN A 59 8.15 27.68 -15.89
CA GLN A 59 7.27 28.85 -15.93
C GLN A 59 7.83 30.04 -15.15
N PHE A 60 8.55 29.79 -14.06
CA PHE A 60 9.21 30.83 -13.25
C PHE A 60 10.66 31.11 -13.69
N GLY A 61 11.12 30.54 -14.81
CA GLY A 61 12.45 30.79 -15.36
C GLY A 61 13.60 30.10 -14.61
N TYR A 62 13.31 29.07 -13.82
CA TYR A 62 14.34 28.26 -13.17
C TYR A 62 14.84 27.14 -14.08
N ASP A 63 16.15 26.90 -14.04
CA ASP A 63 16.75 25.71 -14.65
C ASP A 63 16.68 24.54 -13.67
N SER A 64 15.92 23.50 -14.01
CA SER A 64 15.62 22.40 -13.10
C SER A 64 16.66 21.29 -13.21
N ILE A 65 17.36 21.05 -12.10
CA ILE A 65 18.25 19.92 -11.94
C ILE A 65 17.47 18.79 -11.26
N SER A 66 17.05 17.80 -12.05
CA SER A 66 16.32 16.64 -11.56
C SER A 66 17.26 15.52 -11.10
N LEU A 67 17.07 15.05 -9.87
CA LEU A 67 17.79 13.93 -9.29
C LEU A 67 16.79 12.85 -8.90
N ASN A 68 17.06 11.60 -9.25
CA ASN A 68 16.35 10.48 -8.65
C ASN A 68 17.07 10.07 -7.37
N ALA A 69 16.38 10.12 -6.23
CA ALA A 69 16.94 9.71 -4.95
C ALA A 69 17.35 8.23 -4.91
N SER A 70 16.76 7.36 -5.74
CA SER A 70 17.19 5.96 -5.89
C SER A 70 18.60 5.82 -6.47
N ASP A 71 19.06 6.81 -7.23
CA ASP A 71 20.35 6.77 -7.93
C ASP A 71 21.46 7.43 -7.11
N VAL A 72 21.07 8.32 -6.19
CA VAL A 72 21.96 9.10 -5.32
C VAL A 72 21.88 8.57 -3.88
N ARG A 73 22.28 7.30 -3.68
CA ARG A 73 22.12 6.57 -2.40
C ARG A 73 23.13 6.97 -1.30
N SER A 74 24.24 7.64 -1.65
CA SER A 74 25.31 7.96 -0.70
C SER A 74 25.35 9.44 -0.32
N LYS A 75 25.72 9.71 0.94
CA LYS A 75 25.96 11.06 1.47
C LYS A 75 26.94 11.86 0.60
N SER A 76 28.00 11.21 0.12
CA SER A 76 29.00 11.81 -0.77
C SER A 76 28.36 12.31 -2.06
N ARG A 77 27.67 11.46 -2.82
CA ARG A 77 27.05 11.85 -4.09
C ARG A 77 25.98 12.93 -3.95
N ILE A 78 25.17 12.88 -2.88
CA ILE A 78 24.18 13.95 -2.61
C ILE A 78 24.91 15.29 -2.42
N SER A 79 25.99 15.29 -1.65
CA SER A 79 26.78 16.51 -1.39
C SER A 79 27.53 16.97 -2.63
N ASP A 80 28.16 16.06 -3.37
CA ASP A 80 28.95 16.36 -4.56
C ASP A 80 28.08 16.95 -5.69
N VAL A 81 26.81 16.55 -5.79
CA VAL A 81 25.90 17.07 -6.81
C VAL A 81 25.17 18.33 -6.33
N LEU A 82 24.70 18.36 -5.07
CA LEU A 82 23.89 19.48 -4.58
C LEU A 82 24.73 20.66 -4.08
N THR A 83 25.89 20.44 -3.45
CA THR A 83 26.70 21.51 -2.88
C THR A 83 27.22 22.50 -3.93
N PRO A 84 27.72 22.08 -5.11
CA PRO A 84 28.13 23.01 -6.16
C PRO A 84 26.97 23.85 -6.70
N VAL A 85 25.78 23.25 -6.85
CA VAL A 85 24.56 23.94 -7.31
C VAL A 85 24.10 25.00 -6.31
N LEU A 86 24.25 24.73 -5.01
CA LEU A 86 23.91 25.68 -3.95
C LEU A 86 24.90 26.86 -3.86
N GLY A 87 26.13 26.70 -4.37
CA GLY A 87 27.22 27.69 -4.31
C GLY A 87 27.41 28.53 -5.57
N ASN A 88 27.19 27.97 -6.76
CA ASN A 88 27.39 28.65 -8.05
C ASN A 88 26.09 29.28 -8.57
N ILE A 89 25.84 30.53 -8.20
CA ILE A 89 24.65 31.29 -8.61
C ILE A 89 24.82 31.93 -10.01
N SER A 90 25.98 31.88 -10.67
CA SER A 90 26.35 32.98 -11.59
C SER A 90 26.84 32.64 -13.01
N VAL A 91 26.44 31.54 -13.66
CA VAL A 91 26.81 31.34 -15.09
C VAL A 91 25.66 30.89 -16.02
N LEU A 92 24.64 30.18 -15.54
CA LEU A 92 23.64 29.53 -16.42
C LEU A 92 22.15 29.84 -16.13
N GLY A 93 21.86 30.72 -15.17
CA GLY A 93 20.48 31.08 -14.78
C GLY A 93 20.22 30.87 -13.29
N SER A 94 18.96 30.94 -12.88
CA SER A 94 18.55 30.63 -11.50
C SER A 94 18.28 29.12 -11.38
N PRO A 95 19.14 28.34 -10.70
CA PRO A 95 18.94 26.89 -10.60
C PRO A 95 17.80 26.55 -9.63
N MET A 96 17.11 25.44 -9.90
CA MET A 96 16.15 24.79 -9.01
C MET A 96 16.53 23.32 -8.86
N ILE A 97 16.39 22.77 -7.67
CA ILE A 97 16.61 21.34 -7.41
C ILE A 97 15.25 20.63 -7.37
N PHE A 98 15.10 19.58 -8.17
CA PHE A 98 14.00 18.63 -8.06
C PHE A 98 14.54 17.26 -7.65
N VAL A 99 14.03 16.68 -6.56
CA VAL A 99 14.41 15.34 -6.12
C VAL A 99 13.20 14.42 -6.19
N ASP A 100 13.22 13.43 -7.07
CA ASP A 100 12.17 12.42 -7.21
C ASP A 100 12.44 11.21 -6.31
N GLU A 101 11.38 10.47 -5.98
CA GLU A 101 11.41 9.22 -5.19
C GLU A 101 12.17 9.34 -3.85
N VAL A 102 12.00 10.43 -3.11
CA VAL A 102 12.72 10.64 -1.83
C VAL A 102 12.38 9.62 -0.74
N ASP A 103 11.26 8.92 -0.89
CA ASP A 103 10.89 7.74 -0.12
C ASP A 103 11.69 6.48 -0.51
N GLY A 104 12.58 6.54 -1.49
CA GLY A 104 13.52 5.47 -1.83
C GLY A 104 14.75 5.39 -0.91
N ILE A 105 15.04 6.42 -0.11
CA ILE A 105 16.24 6.53 0.76
C ILE A 105 16.08 5.71 2.07
N HIS A 106 15.45 4.53 2.01
CA HIS A 106 15.14 3.67 3.16
C HIS A 106 15.91 2.33 3.27
N GLY A 107 16.80 2.00 2.34
CA GLY A 107 17.64 0.81 2.37
C GLY A 107 18.74 0.79 3.45
N ARG A 108 19.21 -0.42 3.80
CA ARG A 108 20.33 -0.66 4.74
C ARG A 108 21.68 -0.09 4.26
N ALA A 109 21.77 0.34 2.99
CA ALA A 109 22.96 0.94 2.39
C ALA A 109 23.06 2.48 2.60
N ASP A 110 22.07 3.10 3.25
CA ASP A 110 21.85 4.54 3.22
C ASP A 110 22.47 5.31 4.39
N PHE A 111 23.63 4.87 4.90
CA PHE A 111 24.30 5.52 6.03
C PHE A 111 24.62 7.00 5.67
N GLY A 112 23.76 7.93 6.11
CA GLY A 112 23.97 9.38 6.08
C GLY A 112 23.37 10.16 4.90
N GLY A 113 22.74 9.53 3.90
CA GLY A 113 22.17 10.25 2.74
C GLY A 113 20.99 11.17 3.12
N ALA A 114 20.02 10.62 3.85
CA ALA A 114 18.86 11.38 4.34
C ALA A 114 19.25 12.53 5.29
N GLU A 115 20.29 12.36 6.11
CA GLU A 115 20.76 13.39 7.03
C GLU A 115 21.41 14.58 6.30
N ALA A 116 22.21 14.30 5.26
CA ALA A 116 22.78 15.35 4.42
C ALA A 116 21.72 16.12 3.66
N LEU A 117 20.70 15.43 3.13
CA LEU A 117 19.55 16.07 2.51
C LEU A 117 18.83 16.98 3.53
N ILE A 118 18.56 16.49 4.75
CA ILE A 118 17.93 17.31 5.80
C ILE A 118 18.76 18.56 6.13
N LYS A 119 20.10 18.47 6.14
CA LYS A 119 20.98 19.63 6.36
C LYS A 119 20.80 20.69 5.27
N ILE A 120 20.72 20.27 4.00
CA ILE A 120 20.47 21.16 2.86
C ILE A 120 19.06 21.78 2.94
N LEU A 121 18.05 21.00 3.32
CA LEU A 121 16.66 21.46 3.39
C LEU A 121 16.40 22.51 4.49
N LYS A 122 17.25 22.59 5.51
CA LYS A 122 17.13 23.58 6.60
C LYS A 122 17.49 25.00 6.16
N GLU A 123 18.48 25.13 5.28
CA GLU A 123 19.00 26.42 4.80
C GLU A 123 19.08 26.44 3.26
N PRO A 124 17.94 26.37 2.57
CA PRO A 124 17.92 26.32 1.11
C PRO A 124 18.34 27.66 0.51
N THR A 125 19.37 27.64 -0.34
CA THR A 125 19.80 28.82 -1.12
C THR A 125 19.04 28.97 -2.44
N VAL A 126 18.48 27.88 -2.94
CA VAL A 126 17.73 27.77 -4.22
C VAL A 126 16.36 27.12 -3.97
N PRO A 127 15.38 27.22 -4.89
CA PRO A 127 14.13 26.49 -4.77
C PRO A 127 14.37 24.98 -4.80
N ILE A 128 13.83 24.27 -3.82
CA ILE A 128 13.93 22.80 -3.73
C ILE A 128 12.51 22.22 -3.67
N VAL A 129 12.22 21.31 -4.60
CA VAL A 129 10.98 20.54 -4.66
C VAL A 129 11.32 19.05 -4.59
N LEU A 130 10.70 18.35 -3.66
CA LEU A 130 10.86 16.92 -3.43
C LEU A 130 9.56 16.21 -3.86
N ALA A 131 9.65 14.99 -4.38
CA ALA A 131 8.49 14.14 -4.66
C ALA A 131 8.64 12.77 -4.00
N ALA A 132 7.56 12.30 -3.38
CA ALA A 132 7.47 10.99 -2.73
C ALA A 132 6.15 10.29 -3.10
N ASN A 133 6.17 8.95 -3.14
CA ASN A 133 4.94 8.17 -3.31
C ASN A 133 4.17 8.00 -2.00
N SER A 134 4.88 7.86 -0.88
CA SER A 134 4.27 7.82 0.45
C SER A 134 5.11 8.55 1.50
N ASP A 135 4.48 8.92 2.61
CA ASP A 135 5.09 9.68 3.71
C ASP A 135 5.05 8.97 5.07
N THR A 136 4.67 7.68 5.06
CA THR A 136 4.41 6.87 6.27
C THR A 136 5.69 6.45 7.00
N SER A 137 6.82 6.47 6.32
CA SER A 137 8.08 6.00 6.86
C SER A 137 8.67 6.92 7.95
N THR A 138 9.50 6.35 8.81
CA THR A 138 10.12 7.08 9.93
C THR A 138 11.05 8.20 9.48
N LYS A 139 11.87 8.01 8.44
CA LYS A 139 12.75 9.09 7.94
C LYS A 139 11.95 10.20 7.24
N MET A 140 10.84 9.89 6.58
CA MET A 140 9.97 10.91 5.99
C MET A 140 9.37 11.85 7.04
N LYS A 141 9.08 11.35 8.26
CA LYS A 141 8.67 12.22 9.37
C LYS A 141 9.70 13.29 9.71
N SER A 142 11.00 13.00 9.59
CA SER A 142 12.07 13.99 9.82
C SER A 142 12.14 15.03 8.71
N ILE A 143 11.97 14.61 7.44
CA ILE A 143 11.93 15.52 6.28
C ILE A 143 10.70 16.43 6.36
N LYS A 144 9.53 15.90 6.73
CA LYS A 144 8.28 16.67 6.88
C LYS A 144 8.37 17.83 7.88
N LYS A 145 9.28 17.78 8.86
CA LYS A 145 9.47 18.87 9.83
C LYS A 145 10.12 20.10 9.21
N VAL A 146 10.93 19.93 8.16
CA VAL A 146 11.71 21.01 7.52
C VAL A 146 11.10 21.53 6.21
N VAL A 147 10.14 20.80 5.63
CA VAL A 147 9.50 21.14 4.34
C VAL A 147 8.01 21.46 4.49
N LYS A 148 7.44 22.22 3.57
CA LYS A 148 5.99 22.37 3.42
C LYS A 148 5.47 21.21 2.55
N THR A 149 4.52 20.44 3.07
CA THR A 149 3.97 19.27 2.36
C THR A 149 2.73 19.66 1.57
N ILE A 150 2.65 19.23 0.32
CA ILE A 150 1.47 19.33 -0.55
C ILE A 150 1.06 17.91 -0.96
N TYR A 151 -0.20 17.56 -0.72
CA TYR A 151 -0.73 16.23 -1.05
C TYR A 151 -1.43 16.25 -2.40
N PHE A 152 -1.08 15.28 -3.24
CA PHE A 152 -1.76 14.96 -4.48
C PHE A 152 -2.61 13.71 -4.25
N ARG A 153 -3.87 13.77 -4.67
CA ARG A 153 -4.83 12.68 -4.52
C ARG A 153 -5.02 11.96 -5.86
N PRO A 154 -5.41 10.66 -5.83
CA PRO A 154 -5.88 9.96 -7.03
C PRO A 154 -7.02 10.73 -7.69
N LEU A 155 -7.06 10.72 -9.02
CA LEU A 155 -8.08 11.47 -9.75
C LEU A 155 -9.43 10.72 -9.75
N PRO A 156 -10.56 11.42 -9.64
CA PRO A 156 -11.88 10.81 -9.74
C PRO A 156 -12.11 10.13 -11.10
N PRO A 157 -12.83 8.99 -11.17
CA PRO A 157 -13.11 8.28 -12.42
C PRO A 157 -13.75 9.13 -13.52
N ARG A 158 -14.63 10.07 -13.14
CA ARG A 158 -15.27 11.00 -14.09
C ARG A 158 -14.26 11.87 -14.84
N LEU A 159 -13.22 12.32 -14.15
CA LEU A 159 -12.22 13.22 -14.71
C LEU A 159 -11.20 12.45 -15.55
N LEU A 160 -10.83 11.24 -15.13
CA LEU A 160 -10.06 10.29 -15.93
C LEU A 160 -10.77 9.96 -17.25
N ARG A 161 -12.09 9.69 -17.18
CA ARG A 161 -12.92 9.44 -18.36
C ARG A 161 -12.85 10.57 -19.38
N LEU A 162 -13.09 11.81 -18.93
CA LEU A 162 -13.07 13.00 -19.79
C LEU A 162 -11.71 13.14 -20.48
N HIS A 163 -10.63 12.95 -19.73
CA HIS A 163 -9.27 13.05 -20.29
C HIS A 163 -8.97 11.95 -21.30
N LEU A 164 -9.37 10.70 -20.98
CA LEU A 164 -9.19 9.57 -21.87
C LEU A 164 -9.96 9.73 -23.18
N GLU A 165 -11.21 10.19 -23.12
CA GLU A 165 -12.02 10.49 -24.31
C GLU A 165 -11.35 11.57 -25.19
N ASN A 166 -10.73 12.59 -24.59
CA ASN A 166 -9.97 13.60 -25.32
C ASN A 166 -8.71 13.02 -26.00
N ILE A 167 -7.99 12.12 -25.32
CA ILE A 167 -6.82 11.44 -25.91
C ILE A 167 -7.25 10.56 -27.09
N LEU A 168 -8.32 9.77 -26.94
CA LEU A 168 -8.84 8.91 -28.00
C LEU A 168 -9.26 9.71 -29.24
N LYS A 169 -9.92 10.85 -29.04
CA LYS A 169 -10.25 11.78 -30.14
C LYS A 169 -9.01 12.28 -30.87
N LYS A 170 -7.95 12.65 -30.14
CA LYS A 170 -6.68 13.12 -30.73
C LYS A 170 -5.94 12.02 -31.50
N GLU A 171 -6.05 10.77 -31.06
CA GLU A 171 -5.41 9.61 -31.70
C GLU A 171 -6.29 8.97 -32.79
N GLY A 172 -7.52 9.46 -33.00
CA GLY A 172 -8.47 8.88 -33.95
C GLY A 172 -8.92 7.45 -33.60
N ALA A 173 -8.75 7.04 -32.34
CA ALA A 173 -9.04 5.69 -31.86
C ALA A 173 -10.42 5.62 -31.21
N LYS A 174 -11.06 4.44 -31.27
CA LYS A 174 -12.34 4.17 -30.60
C LYS A 174 -12.18 2.97 -29.68
N LEU A 175 -12.73 3.09 -28.48
CA LEU A 175 -12.83 2.01 -27.51
C LEU A 175 -14.30 1.68 -27.25
N SER A 176 -14.58 0.41 -26.95
CA SER A 176 -15.91 0.01 -26.49
C SER A 176 -16.20 0.65 -25.12
N PRO A 177 -17.47 0.97 -24.79
CA PRO A 177 -17.82 1.51 -23.48
C PRO A 177 -17.40 0.61 -22.32
N GLY A 178 -17.49 -0.71 -22.48
CA GLY A 178 -17.06 -1.68 -21.46
C GLY A 178 -15.56 -1.66 -21.22
N SER A 179 -14.76 -1.62 -22.29
CA SER A 179 -13.29 -1.51 -22.19
C SER A 179 -12.87 -0.19 -21.52
N LEU A 180 -13.55 0.91 -21.85
CA LEU A 180 -13.27 2.22 -21.26
C LEU A 180 -13.51 2.23 -19.74
N ILE A 181 -14.63 1.65 -19.29
CA ILE A 181 -14.95 1.53 -17.85
C ILE A 181 -13.89 0.66 -17.16
N LYS A 182 -13.54 -0.49 -17.76
CA LYS A 182 -12.54 -1.41 -17.23
C LYS A 182 -11.17 -0.72 -17.03
N ILE A 183 -10.68 0.01 -18.03
CA ILE A 183 -9.40 0.72 -17.95
C ILE A 183 -9.41 1.73 -16.80
N ILE A 184 -10.49 2.51 -16.66
CA ILE A 184 -10.59 3.54 -15.61
C ILE A 184 -10.58 2.91 -14.22
N ASP A 185 -11.30 1.81 -14.04
CA ASP A 185 -11.35 1.08 -12.76
C ASP A 185 -10.00 0.44 -12.41
N GLU A 186 -9.36 -0.22 -13.38
CA GLU A 186 -8.03 -0.81 -13.23
C GLU A 186 -6.94 0.23 -12.93
N SER A 187 -7.08 1.45 -13.48
CA SER A 187 -6.09 2.52 -13.32
C SER A 187 -6.08 3.13 -11.92
N ARG A 188 -7.15 2.98 -11.13
CA ARG A 188 -7.26 3.49 -9.74
C ARG A 188 -6.82 4.95 -9.54
N GLY A 189 -7.03 5.82 -10.53
CA GLY A 189 -6.63 7.23 -10.47
C GLY A 189 -5.24 7.57 -11.01
N ASP A 190 -4.47 6.59 -11.51
CA ASP A 190 -3.18 6.78 -12.19
C ASP A 190 -3.37 7.09 -13.68
N ILE A 191 -2.97 8.29 -14.11
CA ILE A 191 -3.12 8.76 -15.49
C ILE A 191 -2.12 8.05 -16.42
N ARG A 192 -0.88 7.84 -15.97
CA ARG A 192 0.16 7.21 -16.79
C ARG A 192 -0.21 5.77 -17.10
N SER A 193 -0.64 5.03 -16.08
CA SER A 193 -1.10 3.65 -16.22
C SER A 193 -2.32 3.57 -17.14
N MET A 194 -3.30 4.46 -16.96
CA MET A 194 -4.47 4.56 -17.85
C MET A 194 -4.09 4.76 -19.32
N ILE A 195 -3.19 5.70 -19.62
CA ILE A 195 -2.76 6.00 -20.99
C ILE A 195 -2.02 4.80 -21.61
N ASN A 196 -1.12 4.18 -20.85
CA ASN A 196 -0.35 3.03 -21.32
C ASN A 196 -1.27 1.82 -21.60
N SER A 197 -2.22 1.52 -20.71
CA SER A 197 -3.20 0.45 -20.91
C SER A 197 -4.09 0.71 -22.13
N THR A 198 -4.51 1.97 -22.32
CA THR A 198 -5.29 2.39 -23.49
C THR A 198 -4.50 2.19 -24.77
N GLN A 199 -3.25 2.66 -24.80
CA GLN A 199 -2.38 2.52 -25.96
C GLN A 199 -2.20 1.05 -26.32
N ALA A 200 -1.96 0.18 -25.33
CA ALA A 200 -1.78 -1.24 -25.56
C ALA A 200 -3.01 -1.83 -26.29
N ILE A 201 -4.21 -1.63 -25.73
CA ILE A 201 -5.47 -2.13 -26.31
C ILE A 201 -5.68 -1.62 -27.74
N VAL A 202 -5.43 -0.33 -27.99
CA VAL A 202 -5.61 0.26 -29.33
C VAL A 202 -4.61 -0.31 -30.35
N THR A 203 -3.38 -0.61 -29.93
CA THR A 203 -2.35 -1.20 -30.81
C THR A 203 -2.53 -2.70 -31.05
N GLY A 204 -3.62 -3.31 -30.58
CA GLY A 204 -3.90 -4.74 -30.73
C GLY A 204 -3.10 -5.63 -29.77
N PHE A 205 -2.24 -5.03 -28.94
CA PHE A 205 -1.64 -5.70 -27.82
C PHE A 205 -2.62 -5.61 -26.66
N ASN A 206 -3.49 -6.60 -26.49
CA ASN A 206 -4.15 -6.73 -25.20
C ASN A 206 -3.02 -7.15 -24.25
N PRO A 207 -2.44 -6.25 -23.43
CA PRO A 207 -1.52 -6.74 -22.42
C PRO A 207 -2.36 -7.76 -21.67
N PRO A 208 -1.84 -8.96 -21.37
CA PRO A 208 -2.50 -9.76 -20.37
C PRO A 208 -2.55 -8.82 -19.17
N SER A 209 -3.73 -8.27 -18.87
CA SER A 209 -3.98 -7.94 -17.49
C SER A 209 -3.62 -9.23 -16.77
N GLU A 210 -2.98 -9.14 -15.61
CA GLU A 210 -2.71 -10.32 -14.76
C GLU A 210 -4.01 -11.08 -14.35
N ARG A 211 -5.13 -10.83 -15.04
CA ARG A 211 -6.49 -11.33 -14.87
C ARG A 211 -7.15 -11.74 -16.20
N THR A 212 -6.39 -11.98 -17.28
CA THR A 212 -6.96 -12.54 -18.54
C THR A 212 -6.92 -14.06 -18.59
N PHE A 213 -6.22 -14.72 -17.65
CA PHE A 213 -6.77 -15.94 -17.09
C PHE A 213 -7.92 -15.48 -16.22
N GLU A 214 -9.11 -16.05 -16.37
CA GLU A 214 -10.16 -15.91 -15.36
C GLU A 214 -9.58 -16.40 -14.03
N THR A 215 -8.87 -15.53 -13.32
CA THR A 215 -8.52 -15.75 -11.93
C THR A 215 -9.87 -15.78 -11.26
N LEU A 216 -10.38 -17.00 -11.02
CA LEU A 216 -11.54 -17.20 -10.19
C LEU A 216 -11.29 -16.38 -8.94
N ASP A 217 -12.23 -15.46 -8.66
CA ASP A 217 -12.26 -14.75 -7.39
C ASP A 217 -12.10 -15.77 -6.26
N VAL A 218 -11.47 -15.40 -5.15
CA VAL A 218 -11.16 -16.31 -4.04
C VAL A 218 -12.41 -17.11 -3.64
N GLU A 219 -13.55 -16.45 -3.62
CA GLU A 219 -14.86 -17.04 -3.40
C GLU A 219 -15.26 -18.07 -4.48
N ALA A 220 -15.19 -17.68 -5.75
CA ALA A 220 -15.56 -18.54 -6.87
C ALA A 220 -14.66 -19.77 -6.96
N GLY A 221 -13.35 -19.61 -6.70
CA GLY A 221 -12.37 -20.68 -6.74
C GLY A 221 -12.59 -21.72 -5.64
N VAL A 222 -12.76 -21.27 -4.39
CA VAL A 222 -13.05 -22.19 -3.27
C VAL A 222 -14.39 -22.91 -3.48
N ASN A 223 -15.42 -22.20 -3.91
CA ASN A 223 -16.73 -22.80 -4.19
C ASN A 223 -16.68 -23.81 -5.35
N ALA A 224 -15.95 -23.51 -6.42
CA ALA A 224 -15.77 -24.42 -7.55
C ALA A 224 -14.97 -25.66 -7.15
N PHE A 225 -13.94 -25.50 -6.31
CA PHE A 225 -13.12 -26.61 -5.83
C PHE A 225 -13.94 -27.65 -5.07
N PHE A 226 -14.78 -27.23 -4.12
CA PHE A 226 -15.61 -28.16 -3.34
C PHE A 226 -16.85 -28.68 -4.09
N LYS A 227 -17.27 -28.01 -5.16
CA LYS A 227 -18.35 -28.48 -6.07
C LYS A 227 -17.87 -29.42 -7.17
N ALA A 228 -16.55 -29.57 -7.35
CA ALA A 228 -16.00 -30.38 -8.43
C ALA A 228 -16.45 -31.84 -8.34
N ASN A 229 -16.81 -32.43 -9.48
CA ASN A 229 -17.31 -33.80 -9.59
C ASN A 229 -16.18 -34.84 -9.57
N SER A 230 -14.95 -34.41 -9.87
CA SER A 230 -13.75 -35.24 -9.88
C SER A 230 -12.55 -34.54 -9.25
N ILE A 231 -11.56 -35.33 -8.83
CA ILE A 231 -10.29 -34.81 -8.31
C ILE A 231 -9.49 -34.04 -9.36
N ASP A 232 -9.61 -34.42 -10.64
CA ASP A 232 -8.91 -33.75 -11.75
C ASP A 232 -9.57 -32.39 -12.08
N GLU A 233 -10.88 -32.29 -11.95
CA GLU A 233 -11.60 -31.01 -12.02
C GLU A 233 -11.19 -30.10 -10.86
N ALA A 234 -11.15 -30.63 -9.63
CA ALA A 234 -10.69 -29.89 -8.45
C ALA A 234 -9.24 -29.39 -8.61
N ARG A 235 -8.36 -30.22 -9.19
CA ARG A 235 -6.97 -29.87 -9.53
C ARG A 235 -6.90 -28.73 -10.53
N SER A 236 -7.71 -28.80 -11.59
CA SER A 236 -7.77 -27.75 -12.61
C SER A 236 -8.21 -26.42 -12.00
N VAL A 237 -9.20 -26.45 -11.10
CA VAL A 237 -9.64 -25.27 -10.35
C VAL A 237 -8.51 -24.69 -9.49
N LEU A 238 -7.82 -25.52 -8.69
CA LEU A 238 -6.72 -25.05 -7.83
C LEU A 238 -5.58 -24.37 -8.59
N TYR A 239 -5.20 -24.92 -9.75
CA TYR A 239 -4.15 -24.32 -10.58
C TYR A 239 -4.61 -23.05 -11.29
N SER A 240 -5.89 -22.93 -11.61
CA SER A 240 -6.47 -21.70 -12.18
C SER A 240 -6.61 -20.57 -11.14
N MET A 241 -6.61 -20.89 -9.84
CA MET A 241 -6.64 -19.91 -8.75
C MET A 241 -5.31 -19.16 -8.65
N GLY A 242 -5.18 -18.04 -9.38
CA GLY A 242 -4.05 -17.10 -9.32
C GLY A 242 -4.06 -16.21 -8.07
N ILE A 243 -4.23 -16.81 -6.89
CA ILE A 243 -4.32 -16.12 -5.59
C ILE A 243 -2.99 -16.24 -4.86
N ASP A 244 -2.64 -15.24 -4.03
CA ASP A 244 -1.49 -15.34 -3.14
C ASP A 244 -1.54 -16.64 -2.31
N PRO A 245 -0.45 -17.42 -2.21
CA PRO A 245 -0.46 -18.71 -1.53
C PRO A 245 -0.99 -18.65 -0.08
N ARG A 246 -0.70 -17.56 0.66
CA ARG A 246 -1.19 -17.39 2.03
C ARG A 246 -2.68 -17.11 2.05
N GLU A 247 -3.15 -16.25 1.15
CA GLU A 247 -4.57 -15.97 1.01
C GLU A 247 -5.35 -17.22 0.59
N LYS A 248 -4.77 -18.05 -0.29
CA LYS A 248 -5.33 -19.34 -0.68
C LYS A 248 -5.50 -20.27 0.54
N ILE A 249 -4.43 -20.49 1.33
CA ILE A 249 -4.49 -21.31 2.55
C ILE A 249 -5.55 -20.77 3.53
N ASN A 250 -5.55 -19.46 3.77
CA ASN A 250 -6.51 -18.83 4.69
C ASN A 250 -7.95 -18.98 4.23
N ALA A 251 -8.22 -18.84 2.92
CA ALA A 251 -9.55 -18.96 2.34
C ALA A 251 -10.09 -20.39 2.46
N PHE A 252 -9.24 -21.40 2.23
CA PHE A 252 -9.63 -22.79 2.48
C PHE A 252 -9.86 -23.05 3.97
N TYR A 253 -8.98 -22.55 4.83
CA TYR A 253 -9.14 -22.69 6.28
C TYR A 253 -10.44 -22.08 6.81
N SER A 254 -10.72 -20.81 6.47
CA SER A 254 -11.94 -20.13 6.91
C SER A 254 -13.20 -20.85 6.43
N SER A 255 -13.18 -21.37 5.20
CA SER A 255 -14.30 -22.09 4.60
C SER A 255 -14.52 -23.45 5.25
N VAL A 256 -13.45 -24.19 5.54
CA VAL A 256 -13.53 -25.50 6.22
C VAL A 256 -14.10 -25.34 7.64
N ILE A 257 -13.57 -24.41 8.44
CA ILE A 257 -13.98 -24.31 9.86
C ILE A 257 -15.38 -23.74 10.08
N THR A 258 -15.89 -22.98 9.10
CA THR A 258 -17.25 -22.40 9.17
C THR A 258 -18.31 -23.33 8.59
N SER A 259 -17.90 -24.39 7.90
CA SER A 259 -18.79 -25.37 7.32
C SER A 259 -19.20 -26.42 8.36
N ASN A 260 -20.43 -26.92 8.25
CA ASN A 260 -20.93 -27.97 9.12
C ASN A 260 -20.45 -29.34 8.61
N LEU A 261 -19.31 -29.81 9.11
CA LEU A 261 -18.65 -31.04 8.70
C LEU A 261 -18.66 -32.08 9.82
N SER A 262 -18.45 -33.35 9.46
CA SER A 262 -18.17 -34.40 10.44
C SER A 262 -16.86 -34.10 11.19
N LYS A 263 -16.71 -34.63 12.40
CA LYS A 263 -15.49 -34.40 13.20
C LYS A 263 -14.27 -35.02 12.52
N GLU A 264 -14.46 -36.18 11.89
CA GLU A 264 -13.45 -36.92 11.15
C GLU A 264 -13.00 -36.16 9.91
N ASP A 265 -13.94 -35.62 9.12
CA ASP A 265 -13.60 -34.83 7.92
C ASP A 265 -12.94 -33.51 8.29
N SER A 266 -13.42 -32.85 9.34
CA SER A 266 -12.83 -31.61 9.85
C SER A 266 -11.38 -31.83 10.28
N ALA A 267 -11.11 -32.88 11.05
CA ALA A 267 -9.76 -33.22 11.49
C ALA A 267 -8.83 -33.48 10.29
N ARG A 268 -9.25 -34.33 9.36
CA ARG A 268 -8.49 -34.66 8.15
C ARG A 268 -8.17 -33.41 7.31
N MET A 269 -9.15 -32.52 7.12
CA MET A 269 -8.96 -31.30 6.33
C MET A 269 -8.06 -30.28 7.05
N LEU A 270 -8.15 -30.19 8.38
CA LEU A 270 -7.29 -29.34 9.19
C LEU A 270 -5.84 -29.83 9.19
N ASP A 271 -5.60 -31.13 9.18
CA ASP A 271 -4.25 -31.69 9.05
C ASP A 271 -3.62 -31.32 7.71
N VAL A 272 -4.37 -31.43 6.62
CA VAL A 272 -3.92 -31.01 5.28
C VAL A 272 -3.59 -29.50 5.25
N LEU A 273 -4.44 -28.66 5.86
CA LEU A 273 -4.18 -27.22 5.94
C LEU A 273 -2.96 -26.88 6.81
N SER A 274 -2.75 -27.63 7.89
CA SER A 274 -1.58 -27.52 8.76
C SER A 274 -0.30 -27.82 7.99
N GLU A 275 -0.29 -28.90 7.19
CA GLU A 275 0.84 -29.25 6.33
C GLU A 275 1.13 -28.15 5.28
N ALA A 276 0.08 -27.59 4.67
CA ALA A 276 0.19 -26.49 3.71
C ALA A 276 0.79 -25.22 4.35
N ASP A 277 0.33 -24.84 5.55
CA ASP A 277 0.85 -23.68 6.29
C ASP A 277 2.30 -23.89 6.73
N MET A 278 2.66 -25.10 7.18
CA MET A 278 4.03 -25.46 7.53
C MET A 278 4.98 -25.40 6.33
N LEU A 279 4.54 -25.87 5.15
CA LEU A 279 5.28 -25.72 3.90
C LEU A 279 5.50 -24.24 3.58
N TYR A 280 4.45 -23.43 3.63
CA TYR A 280 4.53 -21.99 3.38
C TYR A 280 5.46 -21.27 4.36
N GLY A 281 5.37 -21.60 5.65
CA GLY A 281 6.27 -21.10 6.69
C GLY A 281 7.73 -21.46 6.44
N LYS A 282 8.01 -22.68 5.95
CA LYS A 282 9.36 -23.12 5.54
C LYS A 282 9.89 -22.30 4.36
N ILE A 283 9.05 -22.04 3.36
CA ILE A 283 9.41 -21.23 2.18
C ILE A 283 9.84 -19.82 2.62
N PHE A 284 9.06 -19.17 3.49
CA PHE A 284 9.38 -17.83 3.96
C PHE A 284 10.68 -17.76 4.78
N LYS A 285 10.96 -18.79 5.58
CA LYS A 285 12.20 -18.86 6.37
C LYS A 285 13.43 -19.13 5.50
N THR A 286 13.32 -19.99 4.51
CA THR A 286 14.45 -20.47 3.70
C THR A 286 14.63 -19.74 2.38
N GLN A 287 13.62 -18.98 1.94
CA GLN A 287 13.54 -18.33 0.62
C GLN A 287 13.58 -19.31 -0.57
N GLU A 288 13.28 -20.59 -0.33
CA GLU A 288 13.24 -21.65 -1.33
C GLU A 288 11.88 -21.69 -2.06
N TRP A 289 11.66 -20.73 -2.96
CA TRP A 289 10.39 -20.57 -3.70
C TRP A 289 10.01 -21.76 -4.58
N ARG A 290 10.97 -22.64 -4.92
CA ARG A 290 10.73 -23.89 -5.67
C ARG A 290 9.76 -24.83 -4.97
N LEU A 291 9.65 -24.76 -3.64
CA LEU A 291 8.75 -25.60 -2.86
C LEU A 291 7.26 -25.23 -3.08
N LEU A 292 6.94 -24.06 -3.63
CA LEU A 292 5.55 -23.67 -3.94
C LEU A 292 4.85 -24.67 -4.87
N ARG A 293 5.59 -25.38 -5.74
CA ARG A 293 5.04 -26.42 -6.63
C ARG A 293 4.33 -27.57 -5.90
N TYR A 294 4.60 -27.75 -4.61
CA TYR A 294 3.97 -28.78 -3.79
C TYR A 294 2.69 -28.29 -3.08
N LEU A 295 2.47 -26.98 -2.99
CA LEU A 295 1.35 -26.43 -2.23
C LEU A 295 -0.01 -26.88 -2.77
N ASP A 296 -0.23 -26.72 -4.07
CA ASP A 296 -1.51 -27.12 -4.69
C ASP A 296 -1.74 -28.63 -4.58
N ASN A 297 -0.67 -29.45 -4.60
CA ASN A 297 -0.75 -30.89 -4.39
C ASN A 297 -1.13 -31.25 -2.94
N ILE A 298 -0.67 -30.49 -1.94
CA ILE A 298 -1.10 -30.68 -0.55
C ILE A 298 -2.56 -30.24 -0.42
N LEU A 299 -2.92 -29.06 -0.93
CA LEU A 299 -4.29 -28.54 -0.87
C LEU A 299 -5.32 -29.42 -1.60
N LEU A 300 -4.90 -30.19 -2.62
CA LEU A 300 -5.73 -31.22 -3.22
C LEU A 300 -6.23 -32.27 -2.23
N GLY A 301 -5.50 -32.51 -1.14
CA GLY A 301 -5.94 -33.37 -0.05
C GLY A 301 -7.23 -32.91 0.63
N LEU A 302 -7.65 -31.65 0.44
CA LEU A 302 -8.93 -31.13 0.92
C LEU A 302 -10.13 -31.65 0.13
N TYR A 303 -9.91 -32.12 -1.10
CA TYR A 303 -10.99 -32.58 -1.95
C TYR A 303 -11.67 -33.82 -1.35
N LYS A 304 -13.00 -33.75 -1.23
CA LYS A 304 -13.88 -34.88 -0.96
C LYS A 304 -15.18 -34.63 -1.72
N LYS A 305 -15.66 -35.64 -2.43
CA LYS A 305 -16.89 -35.55 -3.22
C LYS A 305 -18.08 -35.27 -2.29
N ASP A 306 -19.00 -34.42 -2.75
CA ASP A 306 -20.24 -34.06 -2.06
C ASP A 306 -20.05 -33.42 -0.68
N THR A 307 -18.99 -32.63 -0.50
CA THR A 307 -18.77 -31.91 0.76
C THR A 307 -19.52 -30.57 0.77
N PRO A 308 -20.36 -30.27 1.77
CA PRO A 308 -21.18 -29.06 1.80
C PRO A 308 -20.38 -27.82 2.26
N ILE A 309 -19.21 -27.59 1.69
CA ILE A 309 -18.36 -26.43 2.02
C ILE A 309 -18.68 -25.28 1.08
N ARG A 310 -18.83 -24.08 1.65
CA ARG A 310 -18.95 -22.83 0.92
C ARG A 310 -17.87 -21.87 1.39
N TYR A 311 -17.48 -20.97 0.49
CA TYR A 311 -16.54 -19.92 0.84
C TYR A 311 -17.05 -19.10 2.01
N SER A 312 -16.18 -18.90 3.00
CA SER A 312 -16.38 -17.89 4.03
C SER A 312 -15.13 -17.03 4.12
N ARG A 313 -15.31 -15.70 4.01
CA ARG A 313 -14.21 -14.74 4.16
C ARG A 313 -13.69 -14.67 5.60
N TYR A 314 -14.55 -14.98 6.57
CA TYR A 314 -14.28 -14.77 7.98
C TYR A 314 -14.45 -16.07 8.74
N ASN A 315 -13.41 -16.44 9.48
CA ASN A 315 -13.32 -17.67 10.25
C ASN A 315 -13.83 -17.47 11.70
N LEU A 316 -14.11 -16.25 12.10
CA LEU A 316 -14.59 -15.86 13.42
C LEU A 316 -15.94 -15.16 13.32
N SER A 317 -16.72 -15.25 14.40
CA SER A 317 -17.99 -14.54 14.50
C SER A 317 -17.76 -13.03 14.45
N TRP A 318 -18.73 -12.30 13.89
CA TRP A 318 -18.68 -10.83 13.79
C TRP A 318 -18.45 -10.13 15.14
N PRO A 319 -19.04 -10.57 16.27
CA PRO A 319 -18.74 -10.00 17.58
C PRO A 319 -17.26 -10.12 17.98
N LEU A 320 -16.63 -11.27 17.73
CA LEU A 320 -15.21 -11.49 18.04
C LEU A 320 -14.29 -10.66 17.13
N LEU A 321 -14.62 -10.56 15.84
CA LEU A 321 -13.86 -9.75 14.89
C LEU A 321 -13.92 -8.26 15.22
N ASN A 322 -15.09 -7.76 15.59
CA ASN A 322 -15.24 -6.36 16.01
C ASN A 322 -14.38 -6.08 17.25
N ARG A 323 -14.38 -6.98 18.24
CA ARG A 323 -13.51 -6.85 19.41
C ARG A 323 -12.03 -6.81 19.03
N LEU A 324 -11.57 -7.75 18.21
CA LEU A 324 -10.17 -7.78 17.76
C LEU A 324 -9.76 -6.52 17.01
N ARG A 325 -10.67 -5.94 16.20
CA ARG A 325 -10.40 -4.72 15.41
C ARG A 325 -10.44 -3.45 16.24
N TRP A 326 -11.47 -3.28 17.07
CA TRP A 326 -11.74 -2.02 17.78
C TRP A 326 -11.10 -1.99 19.16
N ASP A 327 -11.23 -3.06 19.94
CA ASP A 327 -10.75 -3.11 21.32
C ASP A 327 -9.31 -3.68 21.41
N GLY A 328 -8.86 -4.42 20.39
CA GLY A 328 -7.58 -5.14 20.42
C GLY A 328 -6.35 -4.26 20.64
N LYS A 329 -6.33 -3.04 20.08
CA LYS A 329 -5.23 -2.08 20.32
C LYS A 329 -5.22 -1.62 21.77
N SER A 330 -6.36 -1.19 22.28
CA SER A 330 -6.47 -0.66 23.64
C SER A 330 -6.20 -1.72 24.69
N ILE A 331 -6.68 -2.95 24.50
CA ILE A 331 -6.35 -4.10 25.37
C ILE A 331 -4.84 -4.37 25.36
N LYS A 332 -4.20 -4.30 24.19
CA LYS A 332 -2.76 -4.50 24.05
C LYS A 332 -1.95 -3.40 24.73
N ASP A 333 -2.38 -2.14 24.61
CA ASP A 333 -1.73 -0.99 25.23
C ASP A 333 -1.86 -1.06 26.76
N MET A 334 -3.06 -1.33 27.27
CA MET A 334 -3.32 -1.58 28.70
C MET A 334 -2.45 -2.72 29.24
N ALA A 335 -2.48 -3.88 28.59
CA ALA A 335 -1.68 -5.03 29.00
C ALA A 335 -0.17 -4.71 28.98
N THR A 336 0.30 -3.84 28.09
CA THR A 336 1.71 -3.43 28.04
C THR A 336 2.10 -2.54 29.22
N VAL A 337 1.21 -1.65 29.66
CA VAL A 337 1.45 -0.79 30.83
C VAL A 337 1.38 -1.59 32.12
N LEU A 338 0.32 -2.38 32.30
CA LEU A 338 0.08 -3.11 33.55
C LEU A 338 1.01 -4.32 33.73
N ALA A 339 1.39 -5.02 32.65
CA ALA A 339 2.35 -6.11 32.74
C ALA A 339 3.73 -5.63 33.23
N LYS A 340 4.15 -4.40 32.87
CA LYS A 340 5.39 -3.80 33.38
C LYS A 340 5.33 -3.56 34.89
N LYS A 341 4.18 -3.08 35.41
CA LYS A 341 3.99 -2.86 36.86
C LYS A 341 4.08 -4.17 37.65
N LEU A 342 3.65 -5.29 37.06
CA LEU A 342 3.69 -6.61 37.68
C LEU A 342 4.93 -7.44 37.31
N HIS A 343 5.88 -6.88 36.57
CA HIS A 343 7.10 -7.57 36.12
C HIS A 343 6.85 -8.91 35.39
N VAL A 344 5.76 -9.00 34.63
CA VAL A 344 5.39 -10.19 33.85
C VAL A 344 5.36 -9.89 32.35
N SER A 345 5.36 -10.95 31.54
CA SER A 345 5.16 -10.81 30.10
C SER A 345 3.74 -10.32 29.80
N ARG A 346 3.55 -9.61 28.68
CA ARG A 346 2.23 -9.12 28.24
C ARG A 346 1.22 -10.27 28.08
N SER A 347 1.66 -11.40 27.52
CA SER A 347 0.81 -12.59 27.35
C SER A 347 0.43 -13.19 28.71
N SER A 348 1.39 -13.35 29.61
CA SER A 348 1.13 -13.86 30.95
C SER A 348 0.14 -12.96 31.71
N PHE A 349 0.32 -11.65 31.63
CA PHE A 349 -0.62 -10.67 32.22
C PHE A 349 -2.04 -10.84 31.66
N ALA A 350 -2.19 -10.78 30.35
CA ALA A 350 -3.49 -10.82 29.69
C ALA A 350 -4.24 -12.15 29.95
N THR A 351 -3.52 -13.27 30.02
CA THR A 351 -4.12 -14.59 30.24
C THR A 351 -4.43 -14.86 31.72
N PHE A 352 -3.48 -14.57 32.62
CA PHE A 352 -3.57 -15.03 34.00
C PHE A 352 -3.91 -13.95 35.01
N TYR A 353 -3.54 -12.69 34.79
CA TYR A 353 -3.70 -11.63 35.79
C TYR A 353 -4.90 -10.74 35.49
N LEU A 354 -5.14 -10.42 34.23
CA LEU A 354 -6.20 -9.52 33.79
C LEU A 354 -7.60 -9.97 34.27
N PRO A 355 -8.00 -11.26 34.19
CA PRO A 355 -9.30 -11.69 34.71
C PRO A 355 -9.50 -11.40 36.21
N TYR A 356 -8.46 -11.63 37.03
CA TYR A 356 -8.53 -11.35 38.47
C TYR A 356 -8.49 -9.87 38.79
N ILE A 357 -7.72 -9.08 38.03
CA ILE A 357 -7.69 -7.62 38.19
C ILE A 357 -9.06 -7.03 37.89
N LEU A 358 -9.69 -7.42 36.77
CA LEU A 358 -11.05 -7.01 36.43
C LEU A 358 -12.06 -7.45 37.50
N PHE A 359 -11.91 -8.65 38.07
CA PHE A 359 -12.73 -9.11 39.19
C PHE A 359 -12.54 -8.27 40.47
N MET A 360 -11.31 -7.86 40.78
CA MET A 360 -11.03 -6.99 41.93
C MET A 360 -11.62 -5.59 41.73
N ILE A 361 -11.54 -5.04 40.52
CA ILE A 361 -12.15 -3.75 40.15
C ILE A 361 -13.67 -3.82 40.25
N LYS A 362 -14.30 -4.88 39.72
CA LYS A 362 -15.75 -5.13 39.84
C LYS A 362 -16.23 -5.12 41.30
N ASN A 363 -15.41 -5.66 42.21
CA ASN A 363 -15.69 -5.72 43.65
C ASN A 363 -15.18 -4.49 44.43
N LYS A 364 -14.78 -3.41 43.75
CA LYS A 364 -14.25 -2.17 44.35
C LYS A 364 -13.05 -2.38 45.29
N LYS A 365 -12.24 -3.40 45.05
CA LYS A 365 -11.02 -3.71 45.83
C LYS A 365 -9.75 -3.10 45.23
N LEU A 366 -9.83 -2.58 44.01
CA LEU A 366 -8.70 -2.00 43.28
C LEU A 366 -9.21 -0.89 42.36
N GLU A 367 -8.55 0.25 42.38
CA GLU A 367 -8.74 1.35 41.42
C GLU A 367 -7.50 1.44 40.51
N LEU A 368 -7.72 1.62 39.21
CA LEU A 368 -6.66 1.83 38.23
C LEU A 368 -6.76 3.25 37.67
N ASP A 369 -5.69 3.71 37.05
CA ASP A 369 -5.62 5.00 36.33
C ASP A 369 -6.73 5.11 35.28
N GLU A 370 -7.37 6.28 35.17
CA GLU A 370 -8.55 6.59 34.32
C GLU A 370 -8.33 6.37 32.81
N THR A 371 -7.10 6.02 32.39
CA THR A 371 -6.70 5.95 30.99
C THR A 371 -7.32 4.77 30.23
N PHE A 372 -7.90 3.78 30.92
CA PHE A 372 -8.42 2.54 30.32
C PHE A 372 -9.86 2.18 30.75
N ASP A 373 -10.58 3.09 31.40
CA ASP A 373 -11.88 2.81 32.04
C ASP A 373 -12.91 2.25 31.04
N ASP A 374 -13.03 2.84 29.85
CA ASP A 374 -13.94 2.37 28.79
C ASP A 374 -13.76 0.90 28.40
N ILE A 375 -12.52 0.39 28.41
CA ILE A 375 -12.24 -1.02 28.10
C ILE A 375 -12.43 -1.89 29.33
N ILE A 376 -12.04 -1.39 30.50
CA ILE A 376 -12.19 -2.10 31.77
C ILE A 376 -13.66 -2.37 32.06
N GLU A 377 -14.54 -1.37 31.89
CA GLU A 377 -15.99 -1.53 32.06
C GLU A 377 -16.57 -2.58 31.09
N LYS A 378 -16.24 -2.48 29.80
CA LYS A 378 -16.66 -3.45 28.77
C LYS A 378 -16.20 -4.89 29.08
N GLU A 379 -15.02 -5.06 29.65
CA GLU A 379 -14.50 -6.38 30.02
C GLU A 379 -15.11 -6.88 31.34
N ILE A 380 -15.44 -6.00 32.29
CA ILE A 380 -16.18 -6.33 33.52
C ILE A 380 -17.60 -6.81 33.23
N GLU A 381 -18.32 -6.18 32.30
CA GLU A 381 -19.66 -6.58 31.89
C GLU A 381 -19.72 -8.01 31.32
N ARG A 382 -18.59 -8.49 30.78
CA ARG A 382 -18.45 -9.82 30.18
C ARG A 382 -18.03 -10.91 31.17
N LEU A 383 -17.58 -10.56 32.37
CA LEU A 383 -17.29 -11.49 33.47
C LEU A 383 -18.59 -11.96 34.17
N LYS A 384 -19.66 -12.20 33.41
CA LYS A 384 -20.91 -12.77 33.93
C LYS A 384 -20.77 -14.26 34.16
#